data_AF-A0A9E9DF23-F1
#
_entry.id   AF-A0A9E9DF23-F1
#
_cell.length_a   1.000
_cell.length_b   1.000
_cell.length_c   1.000
_cell.angle_alpha   90.00
_cell.angle_beta   90.00
_cell.angle_gamma   90.00
#
_symmetry.space_group_name_H-M   'P 1'
#
loop_
_entity.id
_entity.type
_entity.pdbx_description
1 polymer ?
#
loop_
_entity_poly.entity_id
_entity_poly.type
_entity_poly.pdbx_seq_one_letter_code
_entity_poly.pdbx_strand_id
1 'polypeptide(L)'
;MKIEKNTVVSVTYKLSDAQGNLIEESGAEPMVYLHGGYDGTFPKIEEALDGQDVGYETQLQLEPSDAFGDYDPEMIKIEARGRFPDPLEVGMQFEGSPEDGDEEADTLIYTVTDVAEDKVVLDGNHPLAGMALRFELKVADVRQATEEEIEHQHAHGASGLEVVDEDEDQDDAPTLH
;
A
#
# COMPACT_ATOMS: atom_id res chain seq x y z
N MET A 1 7.43 3.00 -27.17
CA MET A 1 7.84 1.68 -26.64
C MET A 1 6.60 1.06 -26.06
N LYS A 2 6.40 -0.24 -26.26
CA LYS A 2 5.28 -0.95 -25.65
C LYS A 2 5.64 -1.35 -24.23
N ILE A 3 4.64 -1.42 -23.38
CA ILE A 3 4.75 -1.99 -22.04
C ILE A 3 4.91 -3.50 -22.21
N GLU A 4 5.98 -4.03 -21.65
CA GLU A 4 6.30 -5.45 -21.65
C GLU A 4 7.16 -5.78 -20.42
N LYS A 5 7.42 -7.07 -20.18
CA LYS A 5 8.25 -7.50 -19.06
C LYS A 5 9.61 -6.78 -19.06
N ASN A 6 10.04 -6.33 -17.88
CA ASN A 6 11.28 -5.58 -17.64
C ASN A 6 11.27 -4.16 -18.23
N THR A 7 10.09 -3.54 -18.27
CA THR A 7 9.95 -2.11 -18.55
C THR A 7 9.56 -1.36 -17.29
N VAL A 8 10.10 -0.15 -17.15
CA VAL A 8 9.67 0.79 -16.11
C VAL A 8 8.58 1.66 -16.71
N VAL A 9 7.43 1.67 -16.04
CA VAL A 9 6.21 2.35 -16.49
C VAL A 9 5.89 3.48 -15.52
N SER A 10 5.83 4.69 -16.05
CA SER A 10 5.33 5.86 -15.33
C SER A 10 3.85 6.04 -15.66
N VAL A 11 2.98 5.98 -14.66
CA VAL A 11 1.53 6.06 -14.80
C VAL A 11 0.98 7.13 -13.87
N THR A 12 0.17 8.04 -14.39
CA THR A 12 -0.67 8.90 -13.55
C THR A 12 -1.99 8.19 -13.28
N TYR A 13 -2.48 8.25 -12.05
CA TYR A 13 -3.70 7.56 -11.67
C TYR A 13 -4.67 8.47 -10.91
N LYS A 14 -5.96 8.13 -10.99
CA LYS A 14 -6.99 8.60 -10.07
C LYS A 14 -7.70 7.41 -9.47
N LEU A 15 -7.79 7.41 -8.16
CA LEU A 15 -8.43 6.40 -7.35
C LEU A 15 -9.74 6.96 -6.78
N SER A 16 -10.84 6.29 -7.09
CA SER A 16 -12.16 6.63 -6.56
C SER A 16 -12.85 5.40 -5.98
N ASP A 17 -13.82 5.60 -5.11
CA ASP A 17 -14.70 4.53 -4.66
C ASP A 17 -15.69 4.08 -5.76
N ALA A 18 -16.46 3.01 -5.49
CA ALA A 18 -17.50 2.51 -6.39
C ALA A 18 -18.62 3.53 -6.69
N GLN A 19 -18.78 4.56 -5.86
CA GLN A 19 -19.75 5.65 -6.05
C GLN A 19 -19.16 6.81 -6.87
N GLY A 20 -17.86 6.80 -7.15
CA GLY A 20 -17.15 7.84 -7.89
C GLY A 20 -16.66 8.99 -7.03
N ASN A 21 -16.61 8.83 -5.70
CA ASN A 21 -15.95 9.82 -4.85
C ASN A 21 -14.44 9.62 -4.95
N LEU A 22 -13.72 10.70 -5.24
CA LEU A 22 -12.26 10.69 -5.33
C LEU A 22 -11.67 10.41 -3.95
N ILE A 23 -10.81 9.39 -3.89
CA ILE A 23 -10.04 9.01 -2.71
C ILE A 23 -8.63 9.61 -2.81
N GLU A 24 -7.96 9.37 -3.94
CA GLU A 24 -6.57 9.76 -4.15
C GLU A 24 -6.29 10.03 -5.65
N GLU A 25 -5.31 10.85 -5.96
CA GLU A 25 -4.78 11.00 -7.31
C GLU A 25 -3.27 11.26 -7.28
N SER A 26 -2.55 10.78 -8.29
CA SER A 26 -1.10 10.97 -8.39
C SER A 26 -0.68 12.43 -8.60
N GLY A 27 -1.62 13.30 -9.00
CA GLY A 27 -1.34 14.71 -9.26
C GLY A 27 -0.27 14.90 -10.34
N ALA A 28 0.77 15.68 -10.03
CA ALA A 28 1.88 15.99 -10.93
C ALA A 28 3.02 14.94 -10.92
N GLU A 29 3.01 14.03 -9.95
CA GLU A 29 4.05 13.02 -9.78
C GLU A 29 3.49 11.65 -10.19
N PRO A 30 3.86 11.11 -11.36
CA PRO A 30 3.37 9.80 -11.78
C PRO A 30 3.89 8.71 -10.84
N MET A 31 3.07 7.70 -10.60
CA MET A 31 3.53 6.45 -10.00
C MET A 31 4.45 5.75 -10.98
N VAL A 32 5.61 5.29 -10.49
CA VAL A 32 6.58 4.56 -11.31
C VAL A 32 6.70 3.16 -10.75
N TYR A 33 6.55 2.15 -11.60
CA TYR A 33 6.67 0.76 -11.20
C TYR A 33 7.40 -0.08 -12.27
N LEU A 34 7.93 -1.23 -11.85
CA LEU A 34 8.58 -2.19 -12.74
C LEU A 34 7.55 -3.24 -13.20
N HIS A 35 7.38 -3.36 -14.52
CA HIS A 35 6.37 -4.21 -15.13
C HIS A 35 6.90 -5.63 -15.41
N GLY A 36 6.09 -6.64 -15.08
CA GLY A 36 6.31 -8.03 -15.47
C GLY A 36 6.37 -9.02 -14.32
N GLY A 37 5.52 -8.83 -13.31
CA GLY A 37 5.37 -9.74 -12.17
C GLY A 37 6.37 -9.49 -11.03
N TYR A 38 6.64 -8.22 -10.74
CA TYR A 38 7.52 -7.78 -9.65
C TYR A 38 6.73 -7.18 -8.47
N ASP A 39 5.40 -7.42 -8.42
CA ASP A 39 4.50 -6.91 -7.37
C ASP A 39 4.56 -5.38 -7.13
N GLY A 40 5.03 -4.61 -8.12
CA GLY A 40 5.07 -3.14 -8.06
C GLY A 40 3.71 -2.46 -8.23
N THR A 41 2.68 -3.21 -8.64
CA THR A 41 1.29 -2.75 -8.75
C THR A 41 0.32 -3.93 -8.72
N PHE A 42 -1.00 -3.66 -8.68
CA PHE A 42 -2.01 -4.72 -8.67
C PHE A 42 -1.97 -5.53 -9.98
N PRO A 43 -2.11 -6.87 -9.92
CA PRO A 43 -2.05 -7.73 -11.11
C PRO A 43 -3.01 -7.29 -12.23
N LYS A 44 -4.23 -6.86 -11.88
CA LYS A 44 -5.21 -6.35 -12.86
C LYS A 44 -4.75 -5.08 -13.57
N ILE A 45 -4.01 -4.21 -12.88
CA ILE A 45 -3.42 -3.00 -13.48
C ILE A 45 -2.32 -3.41 -14.45
N GLU A 46 -1.45 -4.35 -14.04
CA GLU A 46 -0.39 -4.86 -14.90
C GLU A 46 -0.96 -5.49 -16.18
N GLU A 47 -1.93 -6.40 -16.05
CA GLU A 47 -2.60 -7.05 -17.19
C GLU A 47 -3.28 -6.07 -18.14
N ALA A 48 -3.87 -4.99 -17.63
CA ALA A 48 -4.53 -3.99 -18.45
C ALA A 48 -3.56 -3.10 -19.22
N LEU A 49 -2.35 -2.90 -18.68
CA LEU A 49 -1.31 -2.07 -19.28
C LEU A 49 -0.36 -2.87 -20.19
N ASP A 50 -0.31 -4.20 -20.08
CA ASP A 50 0.53 -5.05 -20.92
C ASP A 50 0.26 -4.82 -22.43
N GLY A 51 1.34 -4.64 -23.20
CA GLY A 51 1.31 -4.41 -24.63
C GLY A 51 0.86 -3.01 -25.08
N GLN A 52 0.49 -2.13 -24.15
CA GLN A 52 0.04 -0.77 -24.44
C GLN A 52 1.20 0.20 -24.67
N ASP A 53 0.91 1.39 -25.19
CA ASP A 53 1.90 2.42 -25.50
C ASP A 53 1.71 3.66 -24.61
N VAL A 54 2.74 4.52 -24.57
CA VAL A 54 2.67 5.84 -23.91
C VAL A 54 1.47 6.64 -24.41
N GLY A 55 0.75 7.25 -23.48
CA GLY A 55 -0.49 7.99 -23.73
C GLY A 55 -1.75 7.12 -23.71
N TYR A 56 -1.64 5.81 -23.51
CA TYR A 56 -2.80 4.95 -23.29
C TYR A 56 -3.53 5.34 -22.00
N GLU A 57 -4.87 5.37 -22.08
CA GLU A 57 -5.77 5.71 -20.99
C GLU A 57 -6.78 4.57 -20.83
N THR A 58 -6.97 4.11 -19.59
CA THR A 58 -7.93 3.06 -19.27
C THR A 58 -8.56 3.28 -17.92
N GLN A 59 -9.73 2.67 -17.71
CA GLN A 59 -10.43 2.67 -16.44
C GLN A 59 -10.66 1.23 -16.01
N LEU A 60 -10.27 0.91 -14.77
CA LEU A 60 -10.39 -0.41 -14.18
C LEU A 60 -11.22 -0.33 -12.91
N GLN A 61 -12.02 -1.37 -12.68
CA GLN A 61 -12.67 -1.61 -11.40
C GLN A 61 -12.00 -2.81 -10.75
N LEU A 62 -11.43 -2.59 -9.58
CA LEU A 62 -10.83 -3.62 -8.73
C LEU A 62 -11.81 -3.91 -7.61
N GLU A 63 -12.20 -5.18 -7.48
CA GLU A 63 -12.94 -5.64 -6.31
C GLU A 63 -11.98 -5.72 -5.12
N PRO A 64 -12.47 -5.79 -3.87
CA PRO A 64 -11.61 -5.85 -2.69
C PRO A 64 -10.52 -6.92 -2.80
N SER A 65 -10.88 -8.12 -3.26
CA SER A 65 -9.98 -9.25 -3.49
C SER A 65 -8.87 -9.00 -4.52
N ASP A 66 -9.01 -8.00 -5.40
CA ASP A 66 -8.00 -7.65 -6.41
C ASP A 66 -7.10 -6.47 -6.00
N ALA A 67 -7.41 -5.82 -4.87
CA ALA A 67 -6.72 -4.64 -4.38
C ALA A 67 -6.17 -4.88 -2.97
N PHE A 68 -6.83 -4.35 -1.94
CA PHE A 68 -6.36 -4.38 -0.55
C PHE A 68 -6.94 -5.53 0.27
N GLY A 69 -7.58 -6.51 -0.39
CA GLY A 69 -8.24 -7.63 0.26
C GLY A 69 -9.65 -7.30 0.75
N ASP A 70 -10.34 -8.36 1.16
CA ASP A 70 -11.61 -8.26 1.86
C ASP A 70 -11.41 -7.70 3.27
N TYR A 71 -12.44 -7.04 3.78
CA TYR A 71 -12.45 -6.58 5.16
C TYR A 71 -12.58 -7.79 6.09
N ASP A 72 -11.60 -7.97 6.96
CA ASP A 72 -11.54 -9.07 7.91
C ASP A 72 -11.99 -8.60 9.32
N PRO A 73 -13.14 -9.08 9.81
CA PRO A 73 -13.63 -8.69 11.13
C PRO A 73 -12.82 -9.29 12.30
N GLU A 74 -12.00 -10.32 12.06
CA GLU A 74 -11.12 -10.92 13.08
C GLU A 74 -9.88 -10.05 13.35
N MET A 75 -9.53 -9.15 12.42
CA MET A 75 -8.50 -8.14 12.61
C MET A 75 -8.95 -6.93 13.45
N ILE A 76 -10.22 -6.90 13.90
CA ILE A 76 -10.72 -5.89 14.83
C ILE A 76 -10.43 -6.34 16.27
N LYS A 77 -9.71 -5.52 17.03
CA LYS A 77 -9.44 -5.76 18.45
C LYS A 77 -10.10 -4.73 19.35
N ILE A 78 -10.54 -5.18 20.51
CA ILE A 78 -11.09 -4.32 21.56
C ILE A 78 -10.19 -4.42 22.77
N GLU A 79 -9.45 -3.35 23.02
CA GLU A 79 -8.47 -3.28 24.10
C GLU A 79 -8.93 -2.35 25.22
N ALA A 80 -8.37 -2.56 26.41
CA ALA A 80 -8.65 -1.69 27.55
C ALA A 80 -8.01 -0.31 27.35
N ARG A 81 -8.77 0.77 27.57
CA ARG A 81 -8.28 2.15 27.40
C ARG A 81 -7.01 2.46 28.21
N GLY A 82 -6.83 1.80 29.35
CA GLY A 82 -5.65 1.96 30.21
C GLY A 82 -4.34 1.42 29.63
N ARG A 83 -4.37 0.69 28.51
CA ARG A 83 -3.16 0.24 27.80
C ARG A 83 -2.57 1.32 26.89
N PHE A 84 -3.32 2.39 26.60
CA PHE A 84 -2.94 3.43 25.66
C PHE A 84 -2.55 4.73 26.37
N PRO A 85 -1.59 5.49 25.80
CA PRO A 85 -1.21 6.80 26.35
C PRO A 85 -2.33 7.84 26.18
N ASP A 86 -2.23 8.91 26.96
CA ASP A 86 -3.08 10.09 26.86
C ASP A 86 -2.28 11.26 26.23
N PRO A 87 -2.82 11.97 25.23
CA PRO A 87 -4.15 11.82 24.62
C PRO A 87 -4.23 10.64 23.62
N LEU A 88 -5.42 10.08 23.49
CA LEU A 88 -5.75 9.06 22.49
C LEU A 88 -6.85 9.60 21.57
N GLU A 89 -6.63 9.51 20.26
CA GLU A 89 -7.51 10.04 19.22
C GLU A 89 -7.81 8.98 18.16
N VAL A 90 -9.01 9.06 17.57
CA VAL A 90 -9.38 8.23 16.42
C VAL A 90 -8.46 8.56 15.24
N GLY A 91 -7.99 7.53 14.55
CA GLY A 91 -7.00 7.62 13.48
C GLY A 91 -5.55 7.46 13.94
N MET A 92 -5.27 7.45 15.26
CA MET A 92 -3.94 7.09 15.75
C MET A 92 -3.61 5.64 15.38
N GLN A 93 -2.35 5.38 15.02
CA GLN A 93 -1.87 4.06 14.64
C GLN A 93 -0.94 3.51 15.72
N PHE A 94 -1.07 2.22 16.00
CA PHE A 94 -0.28 1.49 16.98
C PHE A 94 0.24 0.20 16.37
N GLU A 95 1.50 -0.09 16.62
CA GLU A 95 2.11 -1.39 16.34
C GLU A 95 1.61 -2.41 17.36
N GLY A 96 0.92 -3.45 16.89
CA GLY A 96 0.43 -4.53 17.72
C GLY A 96 1.23 -5.79 17.49
N SER A 97 1.86 -6.29 18.54
CA SER A 97 2.49 -7.61 18.53
C SER A 97 1.42 -8.71 18.62
N PRO A 98 1.56 -9.80 17.86
CA PRO A 98 0.67 -10.95 17.98
C PRO A 98 0.78 -11.55 19.38
N GLU A 99 -0.38 -11.91 19.94
CA GLU A 99 -0.52 -12.30 21.35
C GLU A 99 0.01 -13.72 21.63
N ASP A 100 0.28 -14.50 20.58
CA ASP A 100 0.65 -15.91 20.65
C ASP A 100 2.17 -16.19 20.61
N GLY A 101 3.03 -15.17 20.67
CA GLY A 101 4.47 -15.39 20.87
C GLY A 101 5.23 -15.98 19.68
N ASP A 102 4.63 -15.96 18.49
CA ASP A 102 5.39 -16.11 17.24
C ASP A 102 6.15 -14.80 16.99
N GLU A 103 7.40 -14.76 17.45
CA GLU A 103 8.37 -13.67 17.26
C GLU A 103 8.70 -13.41 15.76
N GLU A 104 8.13 -14.20 14.85
CA GLU A 104 8.25 -14.09 13.39
C GLU A 104 6.99 -13.52 12.71
N ALA A 105 5.91 -13.24 13.46
CA ALA A 105 4.71 -12.65 12.86
C ALA A 105 4.87 -11.13 12.78
N ASP A 106 4.83 -10.61 11.55
CA ASP A 106 4.96 -9.20 11.21
C ASP A 106 4.17 -8.30 12.17
N THR A 107 4.82 -7.25 12.67
CA THR A 107 4.17 -6.22 13.48
C THR A 107 3.01 -5.63 12.68
N LEU A 108 1.78 -5.91 13.11
CA LEU A 108 0.57 -5.40 12.47
C LEU A 108 0.32 -3.98 12.94
N ILE A 109 0.08 -3.07 12.00
CA ILE A 109 -0.34 -1.69 12.31
C ILE A 109 -1.85 -1.71 12.53
N TYR A 110 -2.28 -1.33 13.72
CA TYR A 110 -3.68 -1.14 14.09
C TYR A 110 -4.03 0.34 14.11
N THR A 111 -5.13 0.70 13.48
CA THR A 111 -5.68 2.06 13.53
C THR A 111 -6.80 2.13 14.57
N VAL A 112 -6.77 3.14 15.44
CA VAL A 112 -7.86 3.41 16.38
C VAL A 112 -9.09 3.89 15.62
N THR A 113 -10.16 3.11 15.62
CA THR A 113 -11.41 3.46 14.94
C THR A 113 -12.45 4.05 15.88
N ASP A 114 -12.39 3.71 17.17
CA ASP A 114 -13.33 4.23 18.17
C ASP A 114 -12.70 4.26 19.57
N VAL A 115 -13.04 5.28 20.36
CA VAL A 115 -12.56 5.45 21.73
C VAL A 115 -13.75 5.69 22.65
N ALA A 116 -13.97 4.77 23.58
CA ALA A 116 -14.96 4.86 24.66
C ALA A 116 -14.27 5.10 26.02
N GLU A 117 -15.06 5.29 27.08
CA GLU A 117 -14.55 5.60 28.42
C GLU A 117 -13.57 4.54 28.97
N ASP A 118 -13.83 3.26 28.70
CA ASP A 118 -13.05 2.13 29.22
C ASP A 118 -12.46 1.22 28.13
N LYS A 119 -12.78 1.47 26.86
CA LYS A 119 -12.40 0.61 25.73
C LYS A 119 -11.93 1.40 24.52
N VAL A 120 -11.05 0.77 23.75
CA VAL A 120 -10.54 1.29 22.48
C VAL A 120 -10.75 0.21 21.43
N VAL A 121 -11.30 0.60 20.28
CA VAL A 121 -11.46 -0.29 19.12
C VAL A 121 -10.31 -0.01 18.15
N LEU A 122 -9.63 -1.09 17.79
CA LEU A 122 -8.49 -1.12 16.91
C LEU A 122 -8.85 -1.92 15.66
N ASP A 123 -8.44 -1.45 14.50
CA ASP A 123 -8.64 -2.13 13.23
C ASP A 123 -7.30 -2.33 12.53
N GLY A 124 -6.92 -3.60 12.34
CA GLY A 124 -5.70 -3.99 11.62
C GLY A 124 -5.87 -4.09 10.10
N ASN A 125 -7.07 -3.86 9.57
CA ASN A 125 -7.31 -3.86 8.14
C ASN A 125 -6.61 -2.67 7.46
N HIS A 126 -6.23 -2.85 6.20
CA HIS A 126 -5.86 -1.72 5.36
C HIS A 126 -7.04 -0.74 5.27
N PRO A 127 -6.84 0.60 5.30
CA PRO A 127 -7.93 1.58 5.27
C PRO A 127 -8.91 1.47 4.10
N LEU A 128 -8.48 0.83 3.00
CA LEU A 128 -9.27 0.59 1.79
C LEU A 128 -9.71 -0.88 1.63
N ALA A 129 -9.48 -1.74 2.62
CA ALA A 129 -9.92 -3.14 2.59
C ALA A 129 -11.45 -3.22 2.55
N GLY A 130 -11.97 -4.20 1.81
CA GLY A 130 -13.41 -4.38 1.60
C GLY A 130 -14.07 -3.34 0.68
N MET A 131 -13.32 -2.36 0.16
CA MET A 131 -13.84 -1.36 -0.78
C MET A 131 -13.57 -1.77 -2.22
N ALA A 132 -14.61 -1.70 -3.08
CA ALA A 132 -14.43 -1.76 -4.52
C ALA A 132 -13.90 -0.40 -5.02
N LEU A 133 -12.79 -0.45 -5.75
CA LEU A 133 -12.02 0.72 -6.17
C LEU A 133 -12.07 0.89 -7.69
N ARG A 134 -12.14 2.15 -8.13
CA ARG A 134 -12.01 2.51 -9.55
C ARG A 134 -10.72 3.26 -9.77
N PHE A 135 -9.90 2.72 -10.67
CA PHE A 135 -8.66 3.32 -11.13
C PHE A 135 -8.85 3.88 -12.52
N GLU A 136 -8.61 5.17 -12.70
CA GLU A 136 -8.37 5.79 -14.01
C GLU A 136 -6.88 5.94 -14.19
N LEU A 137 -6.31 5.27 -15.19
CA LEU A 137 -4.88 5.18 -15.42
C LEU A 137 -4.52 5.85 -16.74
N LYS A 138 -3.39 6.55 -16.75
CA LYS A 138 -2.80 7.11 -17.95
C LYS A 138 -1.30 6.89 -17.97
N VAL A 139 -0.83 6.21 -19.01
CA VAL A 139 0.60 5.94 -19.21
C VAL A 139 1.31 7.23 -19.61
N ALA A 140 2.19 7.72 -18.74
CA ALA A 140 2.96 8.94 -18.93
C ALA A 140 4.28 8.67 -19.68
N ASP A 141 4.99 7.61 -19.34
CA ASP A 141 6.25 7.22 -19.97
C ASP A 141 6.51 5.73 -19.84
N VAL A 142 7.28 5.16 -20.78
CA VAL A 142 7.70 3.76 -20.77
C VAL A 142 9.15 3.70 -21.22
N ARG A 143 10.00 3.13 -20.37
CA ARG A 143 11.41 2.91 -20.66
C ARG A 143 11.82 1.48 -20.32
N GLN A 144 12.97 1.06 -20.84
CA GLN A 144 13.57 -0.19 -20.45
C GLN A 144 14.14 -0.08 -19.03
N ALA A 145 13.97 -1.13 -18.22
CA ALA A 145 14.58 -1.23 -16.90
C ALA A 145 16.09 -1.47 -17.02
N THR A 146 16.85 -0.98 -16.05
CA THR A 146 18.27 -1.35 -15.90
C THR A 146 18.39 -2.76 -15.32
N GLU A 147 19.57 -3.37 -15.44
CA GLU A 147 19.84 -4.67 -14.83
C GLU A 147 19.70 -4.62 -13.29
N GLU A 148 20.10 -3.50 -12.67
CA GLU A 148 19.95 -3.26 -11.23
C GLU A 148 18.48 -3.21 -10.80
N GLU A 149 17.61 -2.50 -11.53
CA GLU A 149 16.18 -2.43 -11.23
C GLU A 149 15.49 -3.80 -11.33
N ILE A 150 15.92 -4.64 -12.26
CA ILE A 150 15.42 -6.00 -12.42
C ILE A 150 15.91 -6.89 -11.28
N GLU A 151 17.17 -6.76 -10.89
CA GLU A 151 17.77 -7.52 -9.78
C GLU A 151 17.11 -7.16 -8.45
N HIS A 152 16.86 -5.87 -8.22
CA HIS A 152 16.18 -5.36 -7.02
C HIS A 152 14.65 -5.43 -7.10
N GLN A 153 14.08 -5.83 -8.24
CA GLN A 153 12.64 -5.99 -8.47
C GLN A 153 11.81 -4.71 -8.28
N HIS A 154 12.42 -3.53 -8.36
CA HIS A 154 11.72 -2.25 -8.28
C HIS A 154 12.32 -1.20 -9.19
N ALA A 155 11.50 -0.21 -9.57
CA ALA A 155 11.95 0.88 -10.43
C ALA A 155 12.67 1.97 -9.62
N HIS A 156 13.84 2.39 -10.08
CA HIS A 156 14.56 3.54 -9.55
C HIS A 156 14.09 4.78 -10.32
N GLY A 157 13.42 5.71 -9.63
CA GLY A 157 12.87 6.93 -10.22
C GLY A 157 12.85 8.08 -9.21
N ALA A 158 12.73 9.33 -9.70
CA ALA A 158 12.90 10.56 -8.92
C ALA A 158 11.91 10.79 -7.75
N SER A 159 10.97 9.86 -7.54
CA SER A 159 10.02 9.81 -6.43
C SER A 159 9.88 8.40 -5.83
N GLY A 160 10.88 7.54 -6.03
CA GLY A 160 11.00 6.33 -5.23
C GLY A 160 11.42 6.75 -3.83
N LEU A 161 10.67 6.34 -2.81
CA LEU A 161 11.31 6.17 -1.50
C LEU A 161 12.48 5.22 -1.77
N GLU A 162 13.70 5.76 -1.74
CA GLU A 162 14.88 4.96 -1.54
C GLU A 162 14.66 4.31 -0.17
N VAL A 163 14.11 3.10 -0.15
CA VAL A 163 14.46 2.15 0.90
C VAL A 163 15.94 1.89 0.66
N VAL A 164 16.75 2.74 1.28
CA VAL A 164 18.09 2.37 1.65
C VAL A 164 17.92 1.06 2.41
N ASP A 165 18.37 -0.04 1.82
CA ASP A 165 18.78 -1.21 2.58
C ASP A 165 19.88 -0.72 3.53
N GLU A 166 19.45 -0.18 4.67
CA GLU A 166 20.28 -0.02 5.87
C GLU A 166 20.41 -1.41 6.49
N ASP A 167 21.14 -2.28 5.79
CA ASP A 167 21.89 -3.33 6.46
C ASP A 167 22.93 -2.65 7.38
N GLU A 168 22.79 -2.93 8.67
CA GLU A 168 23.75 -2.72 9.77
C GLU A 168 23.82 -1.31 10.40
N ASP A 169 23.02 -1.07 11.46
CA ASP A 169 23.51 -1.21 12.84
C ASP A 169 22.39 -0.85 13.86
N GLN A 170 21.99 -1.86 14.64
CA GLN A 170 21.24 -1.71 15.89
C GLN A 170 21.97 -0.74 16.83
N ASP A 171 21.26 0.22 17.41
CA ASP A 171 21.22 0.39 18.87
C ASP A 171 20.33 1.59 19.30
N ASP A 172 19.59 1.36 20.39
CA ASP A 172 18.90 2.35 21.25
C ASP A 172 17.59 3.01 20.76
N ALA A 173 16.50 2.24 20.77
CA ALA A 173 15.18 2.77 21.15
C ALA A 173 14.71 2.06 22.45
N PRO A 174 14.25 2.80 23.48
CA PRO A 174 14.00 2.23 24.79
C PRO A 174 12.75 1.34 24.79
N THR A 175 12.95 0.07 25.12
CA THR A 175 11.88 -0.89 25.43
C THR A 175 11.23 -0.54 26.77
N LEU A 176 9.89 -0.51 26.80
CA LEU A 176 9.13 -0.41 28.05
C LEU A 176 8.88 -1.83 28.57
N HIS A 177 9.29 -2.08 29.82
CA HIS A 177 9.07 -3.34 30.57
C HIS A 177 7.69 -3.37 31.24
#